data_AF-A0A1Q9XS83-F1
#
_entry.id   AF-A0A1Q9XS83-F1
#
_cell.length_a   1.000
_cell.length_b   1.000
_cell.length_c   1.000
_cell.angle_alpha   90.00
_cell.angle_beta   90.00
_cell.angle_gamma   90.00
#
_symmetry.space_group_name_H-M   'P 1'
#
loop_
_entity.id
_entity.type
_entity.pdbx_description
1 polymer ?
#
loop_
_entity_poly.entity_id
_entity_poly.type
_entity_poly.pdbx_seq_one_letter_code
_entity_poly.pdbx_strand_id
1 'polypeptide(L)'
;MTNPHTQLNELIAHLAALNEILAHDPDSHWGAHWRNCLATARALAGSRYEADELTGLACSVMSVYGGMGSFNDYAPWQNGRLITGMESLDEASNRVYMAARAIRLRDAKDVG
;
A
#
# COMPACT_ATOMS: atom_id res chain seq x y z
N MET A 1 17.60 -5.64 -12.74
CA MET A 1 16.15 -5.41 -12.90
C MET A 1 15.43 -6.40 -12.01
N THR A 2 14.64 -5.93 -11.04
CA THR A 2 13.87 -6.81 -10.15
C THR A 2 12.70 -7.41 -10.92
N ASN A 3 12.42 -8.70 -10.73
CA ASN A 3 11.33 -9.40 -11.43
C ASN A 3 9.97 -8.83 -11.01
N PRO A 4 9.01 -8.60 -11.92
CA PRO A 4 7.67 -8.08 -11.60
C PRO A 4 6.94 -8.91 -10.54
N HIS A 5 7.12 -10.23 -10.55
CA HIS A 5 6.56 -11.11 -9.53
C HIS A 5 7.18 -10.87 -8.15
N THR A 6 8.50 -10.61 -8.10
CA THR A 6 9.18 -10.26 -6.85
C THR A 6 8.66 -8.94 -6.31
N GLN A 7 8.48 -7.92 -7.16
CA GLN A 7 7.95 -6.62 -6.74
C GLN A 7 6.49 -6.72 -6.26
N LEU A 8 5.65 -7.50 -6.93
CA LEU A 8 4.28 -7.75 -6.49
C LEU A 8 4.24 -8.47 -5.14
N ASN A 9 5.08 -9.49 -4.94
CA ASN A 9 5.17 -10.19 -3.66
C ASN A 9 5.66 -9.29 -2.52
N GLU A 10 6.64 -8.43 -2.80
CA GLU A 10 7.10 -7.39 -1.84
C GLU A 10 5.97 -6.42 -1.48
N LEU A 11 5.22 -5.93 -2.48
CA LEU A 11 4.07 -5.05 -2.25
C LEU A 11 2.99 -5.76 -1.42
N ILE A 12 2.69 -7.04 -1.68
CA ILE A 12 1.74 -7.83 -0.89
C ILE A 12 2.20 -7.94 0.56
N ALA A 13 3.48 -8.22 0.80
CA ALA A 13 4.02 -8.33 2.15
C ALA A 13 3.90 -7.01 2.92
N HIS A 14 4.23 -5.88 2.27
CA HIS A 14 4.10 -4.56 2.89
C HIS A 14 2.65 -4.15 3.13
N LEU A 15 1.75 -4.42 2.16
CA LEU A 15 0.31 -4.17 2.33
C LEU A 15 -0.27 -5.03 3.46
N ALA A 16 0.14 -6.29 3.60
CA ALA A 16 -0.30 -7.15 4.69
C ALA A 16 0.10 -6.58 6.05
N ALA A 17 1.37 -6.19 6.22
CA ALA A 17 1.87 -5.58 7.45
C ALA A 17 1.14 -4.27 7.79
N LEU A 18 0.89 -3.40 6.81
CA LEU A 18 0.14 -2.16 7.02
C LEU A 18 -1.31 -2.43 7.45
N ASN A 19 -1.95 -3.44 6.85
CA ASN A 19 -3.32 -3.83 7.23
C ASN A 19 -3.40 -4.42 8.64
N GLU A 20 -2.39 -5.17 9.08
CA GLU A 20 -2.30 -5.66 10.47
C GLU A 20 -2.21 -4.51 11.46
N ILE A 21 -1.40 -3.49 11.16
CA ILE A 21 -1.30 -2.28 12.00
C ILE A 21 -2.64 -1.54 12.03
N LEU A 22 -3.27 -1.32 10.88
CA LEU A 22 -4.56 -0.63 10.80
C LEU A 22 -5.71 -1.41 11.44
N ALA A 23 -5.57 -2.73 11.65
CA ALA A 23 -6.57 -3.53 12.36
C ALA A 23 -6.68 -3.14 13.86
N HIS A 24 -5.68 -2.44 14.41
CA HIS A 24 -5.74 -1.87 15.75
C HIS A 24 -6.68 -0.64 15.84
N ASP A 25 -7.02 -0.01 14.72
CA ASP A 25 -8.02 1.05 14.62
C ASP A 25 -9.17 0.63 13.69
N PRO A 26 -10.17 -0.13 14.19
CA PRO A 26 -11.27 -0.63 13.38
C PRO A 26 -12.19 0.46 12.84
N ASP A 27 -12.16 1.66 13.43
CA ASP A 27 -12.96 2.81 13.02
C ASP A 27 -12.28 3.64 11.92
N SER A 28 -11.02 3.30 11.59
CA SER A 28 -10.26 3.95 10.51
C SER A 28 -10.92 3.71 9.14
N HIS A 29 -11.35 4.80 8.50
CA HIS A 29 -11.87 4.74 7.13
C HIS A 29 -10.82 4.27 6.11
N TRP A 30 -9.52 4.38 6.43
CA TRP A 30 -8.42 3.91 5.59
C TRP A 30 -8.31 2.39 5.55
N GLY A 31 -8.77 1.69 6.60
CA GLY A 31 -8.71 0.23 6.66
C GLY A 31 -9.45 -0.44 5.49
N ALA A 32 -10.51 0.15 4.95
CA ALA A 32 -11.20 -0.38 3.77
C ALA A 32 -10.36 -0.25 2.50
N HIS A 33 -9.73 0.91 2.29
CA HIS A 33 -8.86 1.17 1.13
C HIS A 33 -7.68 0.18 1.08
N TRP A 34 -6.95 0.06 2.20
CA TRP A 34 -5.76 -0.80 2.25
C TRP A 34 -6.07 -2.28 2.12
N ARG A 35 -7.22 -2.74 2.65
CA ARG A 35 -7.69 -4.13 2.44
C ARG A 35 -8.02 -4.39 0.98
N ASN A 36 -8.63 -3.42 0.29
CA ASN A 36 -8.94 -3.54 -1.13
C ASN A 36 -7.66 -3.63 -1.97
N CYS A 37 -6.67 -2.77 -1.72
CA CYS A 37 -5.36 -2.86 -2.38
C CYS A 37 -4.68 -4.22 -2.16
N LEU A 38 -4.71 -4.74 -0.92
CA LEU A 38 -4.15 -6.06 -0.60
C LEU A 38 -4.88 -7.19 -1.33
N ALA A 39 -6.22 -7.14 -1.38
CA ALA A 39 -7.02 -8.13 -2.09
C ALA A 39 -6.70 -8.14 -3.58
N THR A 40 -6.64 -6.97 -4.21
CA THR A 40 -6.24 -6.83 -5.62
C THR A 40 -4.82 -7.35 -5.85
N ALA A 41 -3.86 -7.01 -5.00
CA ALA A 41 -2.48 -7.49 -5.13
C ALA A 41 -2.40 -9.02 -5.08
N ARG A 42 -3.13 -9.65 -4.13
CA ARG A 42 -3.20 -11.11 -4.02
C ARG A 42 -3.89 -11.75 -5.22
N ALA A 43 -4.93 -11.13 -5.76
CA ALA A 43 -5.60 -11.61 -6.97
C ALA A 43 -4.63 -11.63 -8.16
N LEU A 44 -3.85 -10.55 -8.36
CA LEU A 44 -2.83 -10.48 -9.40
C LEU A 44 -1.75 -11.57 -9.20
N ALA A 45 -1.30 -11.82 -7.97
CA ALA A 45 -0.29 -12.86 -7.73
C ALA A 45 -0.79 -14.29 -8.02
N GLY A 46 -2.10 -14.51 -7.96
CA GLY A 46 -2.74 -15.80 -8.26
C GLY A 46 -3.17 -15.97 -9.71
N SER A 47 -3.06 -14.95 -10.56
CA SER A 47 -3.47 -14.96 -11.96
C SER A 47 -2.33 -14.60 -12.90
N ARG A 48 -2.56 -14.79 -14.21
CA ARG A 48 -1.78 -14.08 -15.22
C ARG A 48 -2.35 -12.67 -15.29
N TYR A 49 -1.50 -11.67 -15.12
CA TYR A 49 -1.86 -10.26 -15.18
C TYR A 49 -1.03 -9.52 -16.22
N GLU A 50 -1.61 -8.46 -16.75
CA GLU A 50 -0.96 -7.54 -17.67
C GLU A 50 -0.19 -6.44 -16.92
N ALA A 51 0.83 -5.86 -17.56
CA ALA A 51 1.66 -4.82 -16.95
C ALA A 51 0.82 -3.62 -16.45
N ASP A 52 -0.22 -3.24 -17.21
CA ASP A 52 -1.13 -2.14 -16.87
C ASP A 52 -1.92 -2.40 -15.58
N GLU A 53 -2.25 -3.65 -15.25
CA GLU A 53 -2.97 -4.00 -14.03
C GLU A 53 -2.09 -3.78 -12.79
N LEU A 54 -0.81 -4.15 -12.88
CA LEU A 54 0.16 -3.94 -11.82
C LEU A 54 0.45 -2.44 -11.63
N THR A 55 0.56 -1.68 -12.72
CA THR A 55 0.71 -0.22 -12.68
C THR A 55 -0.53 0.46 -12.12
N GLY A 56 -1.73 -0.01 -12.47
CA GLY A 56 -3.01 0.46 -11.92
C GLY A 56 -3.09 0.27 -10.40
N LEU A 57 -2.69 -0.90 -9.89
CA LEU A 57 -2.59 -1.15 -8.45
C LEU A 57 -1.61 -0.18 -7.78
N ALA A 58 -0.42 0.01 -8.35
CA ALA A 58 0.57 0.95 -7.81
C ALA A 58 0.02 2.39 -7.76
N CYS A 59 -0.70 2.83 -8.80
CA CYS A 59 -1.37 4.12 -8.83
C CYS A 59 -2.44 4.25 -7.75
N SER A 60 -3.26 3.20 -7.52
CA SER A 60 -4.27 3.19 -6.47
C SER A 60 -3.66 3.28 -5.07
N VAL A 61 -2.55 2.59 -4.82
CA VAL A 61 -1.79 2.71 -3.57
C VAL A 61 -1.26 4.13 -3.38
N MET A 62 -0.71 4.74 -4.44
CA MET A 62 -0.10 6.06 -4.34
C MET A 62 -1.11 7.21 -4.29
N SER A 63 -2.36 7.01 -4.71
CA SER A 63 -3.35 8.09 -4.83
C SER A 63 -3.74 8.72 -3.50
N VAL A 64 -3.54 8.00 -2.38
CA VAL A 64 -3.94 8.46 -1.04
C VAL A 64 -2.87 9.28 -0.33
N TYR A 65 -1.67 9.45 -0.92
CA TYR A 65 -0.56 10.19 -0.30
C TYR A 65 -0.54 11.69 -0.65
N GLY A 66 -1.52 12.20 -1.40
CA GLY A 66 -1.55 13.59 -1.84
C GLY A 66 -2.89 14.28 -1.56
N GLY A 67 -2.83 15.57 -1.23
CA GLY A 67 -4.01 16.42 -0.99
C GLY A 67 -4.36 16.58 0.49
N MET A 68 -5.39 17.40 0.76
CA MET A 68 -5.91 17.62 2.12
C MET A 68 -6.75 16.43 2.57
N GLY A 69 -6.44 15.86 3.73
CA GLY A 69 -7.09 14.64 4.21
C GLY A 69 -6.50 13.39 3.57
N SER A 70 -5.22 13.45 3.21
CA SER A 70 -4.48 12.30 2.69
C SER A 70 -4.19 11.29 3.81
N PHE A 71 -3.78 10.09 3.43
CA PHE A 71 -3.34 9.09 4.40
C PHE A 71 -2.12 9.56 5.22
N ASN A 72 -1.32 10.50 4.70
CA ASN A 72 -0.22 11.10 5.46
C ASN A 72 -0.69 12.00 6.61
N ASP A 73 -1.92 12.48 6.54
CA ASP A 73 -2.53 13.30 7.61
C ASP A 73 -3.20 12.44 8.68
N TYR A 74 -3.27 11.11 8.48
CA TYR A 74 -3.94 10.20 9.39
C TYR A 74 -3.13 10.03 10.68
N ALA A 75 -3.72 10.44 11.79
CA ALA A 75 -3.18 10.26 13.12
C ALA A 75 -3.99 9.19 13.89
N PRO A 76 -3.41 8.03 14.24
CA PRO A 76 -4.12 6.97 14.95
C PRO A 76 -4.16 7.25 16.45
N TRP A 77 -4.93 8.27 16.84
CA TRP A 77 -5.05 8.71 18.23
C TRP A 77 -6.41 8.35 18.80
N GLN A 78 -6.40 7.74 19.98
CA GLN A 78 -7.59 7.42 20.76
C GLN A 78 -7.43 7.98 22.16
N ASN A 79 -8.41 8.77 22.62
CA ASN A 79 -8.41 9.40 23.94
C ASN A 79 -7.13 10.22 24.24
N GLY A 80 -6.59 10.91 23.24
CA GLY A 80 -5.40 11.77 23.37
C GLY A 80 -4.08 11.02 23.47
N ARG A 81 -4.05 9.73 23.12
CA ARG A 81 -2.83 8.92 23.05
C ARG A 81 -2.78 8.16 21.73
N LEU A 82 -1.57 7.84 21.29
CA LEU A 82 -1.37 6.91 20.18
C LEU A 82 -2.00 5.54 20.50
N ILE A 83 -2.72 4.97 19.55
CA ILE A 83 -3.27 3.61 19.67
C ILE A 83 -2.09 2.64 19.79
N THR A 84 -2.13 1.77 20.80
CA THR A 84 -1.09 0.77 21.04
C THR A 84 -1.02 -0.22 19.88
N GLY A 85 0.19 -0.46 19.36
CA GLY A 85 0.42 -1.32 18.19
C GLY A 85 0.48 -0.56 16.86
N MET A 86 0.31 0.77 16.88
CA MET A 86 0.37 1.63 15.68
C MET A 86 1.64 2.49 15.61
N GLU A 87 2.65 2.20 16.43
CA GLU A 87 3.91 2.94 16.50
C GLU A 87 4.71 2.88 15.18
N SER A 88 4.53 1.80 14.42
CA SER A 88 5.22 1.55 13.15
C SER A 88 4.39 1.93 11.92
N LEU A 89 3.25 2.62 12.09
CA LEU A 89 2.35 2.97 11.00
C LEU A 89 3.06 3.77 9.90
N ASP A 90 3.78 4.83 10.27
CA ASP A 90 4.49 5.69 9.31
C ASP A 90 5.55 4.90 8.52
N GLU A 91 6.28 4.01 9.20
CA GLU A 91 7.28 3.18 8.56
C GLU A 91 6.64 2.16 7.60
N ALA A 92 5.57 1.48 8.01
CA ALA A 92 4.84 0.53 7.19
C ALA A 92 4.22 1.21 5.96
N SER A 93 3.61 2.38 6.16
CA SER A 93 3.07 3.25 5.11
C SER A 93 4.16 3.62 4.09
N ASN A 94 5.32 4.10 4.55
CA ASN A 94 6.43 4.46 3.67
C ASN A 94 6.97 3.26 2.87
N ARG A 95 7.04 2.05 3.47
CA ARG A 95 7.44 0.83 2.75
C ARG A 95 6.46 0.47 1.63
N VAL A 96 5.15 0.58 1.89
CA VAL A 96 4.10 0.38 0.87
C VAL A 96 4.25 1.39 -0.27
N TYR A 97 4.44 2.67 0.06
CA TYR A 97 4.64 3.73 -0.94
C TYR A 97 5.88 3.47 -1.82
N MET A 98 7.01 3.12 -1.20
CA MET A 98 8.25 2.83 -1.92
C MET A 98 8.13 1.63 -2.85
N ALA A 99 7.46 0.56 -2.41
CA ALA A 99 7.20 -0.62 -3.24
C ALA A 99 6.32 -0.29 -4.46
N ALA A 100 5.22 0.45 -4.26
CA ALA A 100 4.36 0.91 -5.35
C ALA A 100 5.11 1.84 -6.33
N ARG A 101 5.92 2.75 -5.81
CA ARG A 101 6.76 3.64 -6.62
C ARG A 101 7.78 2.87 -7.47
N ALA A 102 8.39 1.82 -6.92
CA ALA A 102 9.35 0.99 -7.65
C ALA A 102 8.70 0.25 -8.83
N ILE A 103 7.45 -0.19 -8.68
CA ILE A 103 6.65 -0.76 -9.76
C ILE A 103 6.41 0.29 -10.86
N ARG A 104 5.91 1.48 -10.49
CA ARG A 104 5.61 2.55 -11.44
C ARG A 104 6.84 3.04 -12.23
N LEU A 105 7.99 3.13 -11.56
CA LEU A 105 9.25 3.54 -12.20
C LEU A 105 9.80 2.49 -13.17
N ARG A 106 9.46 1.21 -12.98
CA ARG A 106 9.82 0.16 -13.92
C ARG A 106 9.01 0.30 -15.22
N ASP A 107 7.70 0.47 -15.09
CA ASP A 107 6.81 0.62 -16.24
C ASP A 107 7.24 1.79 -17.15
N ALA A 108 7.57 2.94 -16.55
CA ALA A 108 8.09 4.10 -17.27
C ALA A 108 9.43 3.86 -18.01
N LYS A 109 10.20 2.84 -17.64
CA LYS A 109 11.47 2.46 -18.29
C LYS A 109 11.29 1.43 -19.41
N ASP A 110 10.23 0.62 -19.37
CA ASP A 110 9.92 -0.35 -20.43
C ASP A 110 9.26 0.33 -21.66
N VAL A 111 8.79 1.57 -21.53
CA VAL A 111 8.19 2.38 -22.61
C VAL A 111 9.22 3.28 -23.34
N GLY A 112 10.50 3.21 -22.95
CA GLY A 112 11.59 4.07 -23.45
C GLY A 112 12.51 3.43 -24.48
#